data_AF-A0A061JFM6-F1
#
_entry.id   AF-A0A061JFM6-F1
#
_cell.length_a   1.000
_cell.length_b   1.000
_cell.length_c   1.000
_cell.angle_alpha   90.00
_cell.angle_beta   90.00
_cell.angle_gamma   90.00
#
_symmetry.space_group_name_H-M   'P 1'
#
loop_
_entity.id
_entity.type
_entity.pdbx_description
1 polymer ?
#
loop_
_entity_poly.entity_id
_entity_poly.type
_entity_poly.pdbx_seq_one_letter_code
_entity_poly.pdbx_strand_id
1 'polypeptide(L)'
;MNTKGAIYICMAASELAVLQKVFKQAGGHWSTFLIWAKNHFSLGRADYQRQYEPILYGWREGADRHWCGARDQGDVWFIDKPSANNLHPTMKPVALMERAIINSSKPGDIVLDPFGGSGTTLMAAERTKRRCRMIELDPKYIDTIIRRFQMQTKTKAIHAVTQKTFDELCT
;
A
#
# COMPACT_ATOMS: atom_id res chain seq x y z
N MET A 1 14.86 11.18 10.00
CA MET A 1 14.66 10.50 8.70
C MET A 1 14.68 11.56 7.61
N ASN A 2 15.74 11.62 6.79
CA ASN A 2 15.87 12.60 5.70
C ASN A 2 15.24 12.03 4.43
N THR A 3 13.92 12.10 4.31
CA THR A 3 13.19 11.70 3.09
C THR A 3 12.32 12.85 2.60
N LYS A 4 12.20 12.97 1.27
CA LYS A 4 11.22 13.81 0.56
C LYS A 4 9.97 13.02 0.15
N GLY A 5 9.90 11.75 0.54
CA GLY A 5 8.83 10.82 0.17
C GLY A 5 7.50 11.16 0.84
N ALA A 6 6.42 10.85 0.13
CA ALA A 6 5.08 10.93 0.68
C ALA A 6 4.72 9.70 1.52
N ILE A 7 3.70 9.87 2.37
CA ILE A 7 3.12 8.84 3.22
C ILE A 7 1.65 8.68 2.82
N TYR A 8 1.24 7.43 2.64
CA TYR A 8 -0.13 7.03 2.34
C TYR A 8 -0.59 6.02 3.40
N ILE A 9 -1.72 6.26 4.05
CA ILE A 9 -2.28 5.34 5.05
C ILE A 9 -3.73 5.01 4.67
N CYS A 10 -3.96 3.81 4.14
CA CYS A 10 -5.30 3.28 3.89
C CYS A 10 -5.98 2.96 5.22
N MET A 11 -7.23 3.38 5.39
CA MET A 11 -7.90 3.34 6.69
C MET A 11 -9.42 3.24 6.56
N ALA A 12 -10.09 2.80 7.64
CA ALA A 12 -11.54 2.91 7.74
C ALA A 12 -11.94 4.37 8.00
N ALA A 13 -13.15 4.75 7.56
CA ALA A 13 -13.66 6.10 7.75
C ALA A 13 -13.86 6.50 9.23
N SER A 14 -14.04 5.52 10.13
CA SER A 14 -14.09 5.74 11.57
C SER A 14 -12.79 6.32 12.14
N GLU A 15 -11.65 6.03 11.50
CA GLU A 15 -10.32 6.39 12.00
C GLU A 15 -9.86 7.80 11.56
N LEU A 16 -10.67 8.53 10.77
CA LEU A 16 -10.32 9.84 10.17
C LEU A 16 -9.72 10.80 11.18
N ALA A 17 -10.46 11.07 12.26
CA ALA A 17 -10.04 12.03 13.27
C ALA A 17 -8.78 11.56 14.04
N VAL A 18 -8.72 10.27 14.40
CA VAL A 18 -7.64 9.71 15.20
C VAL A 18 -6.35 9.69 14.41
N LEU A 19 -6.36 9.16 13.18
CA LEU A 19 -5.16 9.06 12.37
C LEU A 19 -4.64 10.43 11.93
N GLN A 20 -5.51 11.38 11.58
CA GLN A 20 -5.06 12.74 11.28
C GLN A 20 -4.34 13.38 12.48
N LYS A 21 -4.93 13.26 13.67
CA LYS A 21 -4.35 13.82 14.89
C LYS A 21 -2.99 13.18 15.19
N VAL A 22 -2.93 11.85 15.23
CA VAL A 22 -1.69 11.12 15.56
C VAL A 22 -0.61 11.34 14.51
N PHE A 23 -0.97 11.38 13.22
CA PHE A 23 -0.04 11.66 12.13
C PHE A 23 0.63 13.03 12.30
N LYS A 24 -0.17 14.08 12.61
CA LYS A 24 0.35 15.42 12.88
C LYS A 24 1.23 15.46 14.15
N GLN A 25 0.80 14.79 15.22
CA GLN A 25 1.57 14.71 16.46
C GLN A 25 2.91 13.98 16.28
N ALA A 26 2.98 13.02 15.36
CA ALA A 26 4.20 12.31 14.99
C ALA A 26 5.12 13.14 14.05
N GLY A 27 4.81 14.41 13.80
CA GLY A 27 5.58 15.28 12.91
C GLY A 27 5.24 15.12 11.42
N GLY A 28 4.04 14.62 11.11
CA GLY A 28 3.53 14.54 9.75
C GLY A 28 2.79 15.80 9.30
N HIS A 29 3.09 16.29 8.11
CA HIS A 29 2.29 17.27 7.39
C HIS A 29 1.12 16.57 6.70
N TRP A 30 -0.08 16.70 7.27
CA TRP A 30 -1.30 16.21 6.62
C TRP A 30 -1.70 17.15 5.48
N SER A 31 -1.89 16.60 4.28
CA SER A 31 -2.29 17.38 3.11
C SER A 31 -3.78 17.25 2.81
N THR A 32 -4.26 16.02 2.66
CA THR A 32 -5.68 15.72 2.38
C THR A 32 -6.00 14.27 2.71
N PHE A 33 -7.28 13.91 2.63
CA PHE A 33 -7.71 12.53 2.49
C PHE A 33 -8.05 12.26 1.03
N LEU A 34 -7.38 11.26 0.46
CA LEU A 34 -7.79 10.70 -0.82
C LEU A 34 -8.92 9.71 -0.57
N ILE A 35 -9.89 9.64 -1.47
CA ILE A 35 -11.03 8.73 -1.38
C ILE A 35 -10.88 7.65 -2.44
N TRP A 36 -10.59 6.42 -2.02
CA TRP A 36 -10.73 5.27 -2.90
C TRP A 36 -12.21 4.90 -3.02
N ALA A 37 -12.85 5.28 -4.13
CA ALA A 37 -14.22 4.92 -4.46
C ALA A 37 -14.25 3.55 -5.15
N LYS A 38 -15.02 2.62 -4.58
CA LYS A 38 -15.16 1.24 -5.06
C LYS A 38 -16.33 1.16 -6.05
N ASN A 39 -16.27 0.23 -7.00
CA ASN A 39 -17.34 -0.04 -7.94
C ASN A 39 -18.64 -0.55 -7.29
N HIS A 40 -18.58 -1.19 -6.13
CA HIS A 40 -19.75 -1.59 -5.35
C HIS A 40 -19.41 -1.70 -3.85
N PHE A 41 -20.44 -1.57 -2.99
CA PHE A 41 -20.32 -1.86 -1.56
C PHE A 41 -20.64 -3.32 -1.25
N SER A 42 -20.20 -3.80 -0.09
CA SER A 42 -20.69 -5.06 0.48
C SER A 42 -21.87 -4.76 1.40
N LEU A 43 -22.96 -5.52 1.29
CA LEU A 43 -24.12 -5.38 2.19
C LEU A 43 -23.76 -5.87 3.61
N GLY A 44 -24.09 -5.06 4.60
CA GLY A 44 -23.93 -5.36 6.02
C GLY A 44 -25.07 -4.76 6.84
N ARG A 45 -24.89 -4.71 8.16
CA ARG A 45 -25.92 -4.24 9.11
C ARG A 45 -25.96 -2.71 9.31
N ALA A 46 -25.11 -1.96 8.60
CA ALA A 46 -25.06 -0.52 8.72
C ALA A 46 -26.20 0.15 7.96
N ASP A 47 -26.66 1.31 8.44
CA ASP A 47 -27.67 2.13 7.75
C ASP A 47 -27.19 2.57 6.36
N TYR A 48 -25.89 2.89 6.25
CA TYR A 48 -25.23 3.23 4.98
C TYR A 48 -24.08 2.26 4.71
N GLN A 49 -24.13 1.62 3.54
CA GLN A 49 -23.11 0.67 3.11
C GLN A 49 -21.91 1.42 2.53
N ARG A 50 -20.73 1.20 3.12
CA ARG A 50 -19.54 1.96 2.74
C ARG A 50 -19.01 1.50 1.37
N GLN A 51 -19.08 2.39 0.39
CA GLN A 51 -18.55 2.19 -0.95
C GLN A 51 -17.17 2.83 -1.17
N TYR A 52 -16.52 3.34 -0.12
CA TYR A 52 -15.19 3.93 -0.24
C TYR A 52 -14.28 3.61 0.93
N GLU A 53 -12.99 3.86 0.77
CA GLU A 53 -12.02 3.93 1.86
C GLU A 53 -11.22 5.21 1.78
N PRO A 54 -11.10 5.98 2.88
CA PRO A 54 -10.18 7.10 2.93
C PRO A 54 -8.72 6.62 3.01
N ILE A 55 -7.84 7.44 2.45
CA ILE A 55 -6.39 7.27 2.48
C ILE A 55 -5.81 8.60 2.96
N LEU A 56 -5.18 8.59 4.12
CA LEU A 56 -4.43 9.76 4.60
C LEU A 56 -3.23 9.98 3.67
N TYR A 57 -3.10 11.18 3.11
CA TYR A 57 -1.97 11.60 2.30
C TYR A 57 -1.22 12.75 2.96
N GLY A 58 0.09 12.61 3.07
CA GLY A 58 0.96 13.61 3.69
C GLY A 58 2.44 13.32 3.49
N TRP A 59 3.29 14.04 4.20
CA TRP A 59 4.74 13.84 4.23
C TRP A 59 5.27 14.28 5.60
N ARG A 60 6.59 14.28 5.79
CA ARG A 60 7.19 14.80 7.03
C ARG A 60 7.04 16.32 7.08
N GLU A 61 6.59 16.86 8.21
CA GLU A 61 6.49 18.31 8.41
C GLU A 61 7.85 19.00 8.20
N GLY A 62 7.82 20.14 7.49
CA GLY A 62 9.01 20.89 7.10
C GLY A 62 9.90 20.22 6.04
N ALA A 63 9.53 19.07 5.47
CA ALA A 63 10.24 18.50 4.33
C ALA A 63 9.70 19.01 2.99
N ASP A 64 10.58 19.14 2.00
CA ASP A 64 10.15 19.29 0.60
C ASP A 64 9.37 18.05 0.17
N ARG A 65 8.18 18.26 -0.39
CA ARG A 65 7.39 17.19 -1.00
C ARG A 65 7.95 16.82 -2.38
N HIS A 66 8.21 15.54 -2.61
CA HIS A 66 8.43 15.03 -3.97
C HIS A 66 7.10 14.65 -4.62
N TRP A 67 6.76 15.28 -5.74
CA TRP A 67 5.56 15.00 -6.52
C TRP A 67 5.90 14.77 -7.99
N CYS A 68 5.43 13.65 -8.54
CA CYS A 68 5.62 13.21 -9.92
C CYS A 68 4.29 13.11 -10.69
N GLY A 69 3.15 13.27 -10.02
CA GLY A 69 1.84 13.22 -10.67
C GLY A 69 1.56 14.44 -11.55
N ALA A 70 0.60 14.31 -12.46
CA ALA A 70 0.08 15.45 -13.22
C ALA A 70 -0.69 16.43 -12.31
N ARG A 71 -0.95 17.65 -12.80
CA ARG A 71 -1.69 18.69 -12.05
C ARG A 71 -3.20 18.47 -12.00
N ASP A 72 -3.70 17.46 -12.72
CA ASP A 72 -5.12 17.10 -12.86
C ASP A 72 -5.53 15.91 -11.99
N GLN A 73 -4.68 15.49 -11.05
CA GLN A 73 -4.98 14.36 -10.18
C GLN A 73 -6.05 14.74 -9.15
N GLY A 74 -7.27 14.29 -9.38
CA GLY A 74 -8.36 14.37 -8.39
C GLY A 74 -8.06 13.54 -7.14
N ASP A 75 -8.67 13.94 -6.02
CA ASP A 75 -8.58 13.28 -4.72
C ASP A 75 -9.58 12.12 -4.55
N VAL A 76 -10.52 11.95 -5.47
CA VAL A 76 -11.39 10.78 -5.57
C VAL A 76 -10.89 9.82 -6.65
N TRP A 77 -10.55 8.60 -6.25
CA TRP A 77 -9.97 7.57 -7.09
C TRP A 77 -10.97 6.42 -7.28
N PHE A 78 -11.55 6.35 -8.48
CA PHE A 78 -12.42 5.25 -8.89
C PHE A 78 -11.56 4.07 -9.30
N ILE A 79 -11.45 3.07 -8.42
CA ILE A 79 -10.69 1.84 -8.68
C ILE A 79 -11.52 0.67 -8.18
N ASP A 80 -11.72 -0.32 -9.02
CA ASP A 80 -12.49 -1.50 -8.68
C ASP A 80 -11.82 -2.28 -7.55
N LYS A 81 -12.59 -2.75 -6.57
CA LYS A 81 -12.05 -3.72 -5.61
C LYS A 81 -11.78 -5.04 -6.34
N PRO A 82 -10.69 -5.75 -6.04
CA PRO A 82 -10.46 -7.06 -6.61
C PRO A 82 -11.63 -8.00 -6.30
N SER A 83 -11.89 -8.94 -7.21
CA SER A 83 -12.79 -10.06 -6.92
C SER A 83 -12.29 -10.79 -5.67
N ALA A 84 -13.24 -11.26 -4.85
CA ALA A 84 -12.91 -12.06 -3.69
C ALA A 84 -12.08 -13.27 -4.15
N ASN A 85 -10.93 -13.50 -3.51
CA ASN A 85 -10.11 -14.67 -3.75
C ASN A 85 -9.79 -15.36 -2.42
N ASN A 86 -9.47 -16.65 -2.48
CA ASN A 86 -9.16 -17.45 -1.29
C ASN A 86 -7.78 -17.11 -0.67
N LEU A 87 -7.03 -16.16 -1.24
CA LEU A 87 -5.66 -15.85 -0.82
C LEU A 87 -5.62 -14.82 0.32
N HIS A 88 -6.45 -13.77 0.27
CA HIS A 88 -6.54 -12.82 1.38
C HIS A 88 -7.87 -12.04 1.36
N PRO A 89 -8.66 -12.05 2.45
CA PRO A 89 -10.01 -11.48 2.47
C PRO A 89 -10.06 -9.96 2.22
N THR A 90 -8.97 -9.23 2.49
CA THR A 90 -8.92 -7.76 2.41
C THR A 90 -7.84 -7.22 1.48
N MET A 91 -7.53 -7.92 0.40
CA MET A 91 -6.51 -7.50 -0.57
C MET A 91 -6.86 -6.14 -1.21
N LYS A 92 -5.96 -5.15 -1.11
CA LYS A 92 -6.08 -3.89 -1.85
C LYS A 92 -5.77 -4.12 -3.34
N PRO A 93 -6.41 -3.38 -4.27
CA PRO A 93 -6.07 -3.44 -5.69
C PRO A 93 -4.62 -2.98 -5.92
N VAL A 94 -3.88 -3.69 -6.79
CA VAL A 94 -2.50 -3.32 -7.13
C VAL A 94 -2.45 -1.93 -7.78
N ALA A 95 -3.41 -1.63 -8.67
CA ALA A 95 -3.54 -0.33 -9.34
C ALA A 95 -3.67 0.86 -8.36
N LEU A 96 -4.29 0.65 -7.19
CA LEU A 96 -4.40 1.68 -6.15
C LEU A 96 -3.02 2.07 -5.63
N MET A 97 -2.18 1.08 -5.34
CA MET A 97 -0.80 1.31 -4.86
C MET A 97 0.10 1.82 -5.99
N GLU A 98 -0.05 1.33 -7.22
CA GLU A 98 0.71 1.80 -8.38
C GLU A 98 0.51 3.30 -8.61
N ARG A 99 -0.74 3.78 -8.53
CA ARG A 99 -1.05 5.21 -8.67
C ARG A 99 -0.35 6.06 -7.60
N ALA A 100 -0.42 5.64 -6.32
CA ALA A 100 0.25 6.33 -5.22
C ALA A 100 1.78 6.36 -5.39
N ILE A 101 2.38 5.22 -5.77
CA ILE A 101 3.82 5.10 -6.00
C ILE A 101 4.27 5.99 -7.17
N ILE A 102 3.56 5.95 -8.31
CA ILE A 102 3.90 6.74 -9.49
C ILE A 102 3.84 8.23 -9.18
N ASN A 103 2.82 8.68 -8.44
CA ASN A 103 2.62 10.10 -8.13
C ASN A 103 3.65 10.67 -7.15
N SER A 104 4.35 9.83 -6.38
CA SER A 104 5.22 10.28 -5.28
C SER A 104 6.64 9.72 -5.29
N SER A 105 7.06 9.05 -6.37
CA SER A 105 8.41 8.46 -6.50
C SER A 105 8.85 8.34 -7.95
N LYS A 106 10.12 8.02 -8.17
CA LYS A 106 10.71 7.68 -9.47
C LYS A 106 11.13 6.20 -9.52
N PRO A 107 11.27 5.60 -10.72
CA PRO A 107 11.90 4.30 -10.85
C PRO A 107 13.24 4.23 -10.10
N GLY A 108 13.48 3.13 -9.38
CA GLY A 108 14.65 2.92 -8.53
C GLY A 108 14.51 3.40 -7.08
N ASP A 109 13.53 4.26 -6.78
CA ASP A 109 13.24 4.70 -5.41
C ASP A 109 12.77 3.55 -4.52
N ILE A 110 12.84 3.76 -3.21
CA ILE A 110 12.41 2.78 -2.20
C ILE A 110 10.97 3.09 -1.77
N VAL A 111 10.13 2.06 -1.78
CA VAL A 111 8.79 2.06 -1.18
C VAL A 111 8.84 1.21 0.09
N LEU A 112 8.53 1.80 1.23
CA LEU A 112 8.45 1.09 2.52
C LEU A 112 6.98 0.76 2.82
N ASP A 113 6.70 -0.51 3.12
CA ASP A 113 5.41 -0.96 3.63
C ASP A 113 5.61 -1.72 4.96
N PRO A 114 5.29 -1.10 6.11
CA PRO A 114 5.45 -1.76 7.39
C PRO A 114 4.33 -2.77 7.72
N PHE A 115 3.30 -2.90 6.85
CA PHE A 115 2.15 -3.78 7.06
C PHE A 115 1.84 -4.57 5.78
N GLY A 116 2.69 -5.54 5.45
CA GLY A 116 2.72 -6.21 4.16
C GLY A 116 1.41 -6.89 3.75
N GLY A 117 0.70 -7.50 4.70
CA GLY A 117 -0.58 -8.19 4.49
C GLY A 117 -0.54 -9.16 3.32
N SER A 118 -1.25 -8.83 2.24
CA SER A 118 -1.29 -9.66 1.02
C SER A 118 -0.16 -9.39 0.00
N GLY A 119 0.73 -8.44 0.29
CA GLY A 119 1.87 -8.10 -0.57
C GLY A 119 1.54 -7.17 -1.74
N THR A 120 0.40 -6.49 -1.71
CA THR A 120 -0.04 -5.61 -2.82
C THR A 120 0.99 -4.51 -3.11
N THR A 121 1.59 -3.90 -2.10
CA THR A 121 2.62 -2.85 -2.28
C THR A 121 3.88 -3.38 -2.95
N LEU A 122 4.31 -4.61 -2.61
CA LEU A 122 5.44 -5.27 -3.27
C LEU A 122 5.14 -5.49 -4.76
N MET A 123 3.94 -5.96 -5.09
CA MET A 123 3.54 -6.18 -6.49
C MET A 123 3.51 -4.87 -7.28
N ALA A 124 2.99 -3.80 -6.67
CA ALA A 124 2.91 -2.48 -7.30
C ALA A 124 4.28 -1.84 -7.50
N ALA A 125 5.16 -1.94 -6.49
CA ALA A 125 6.53 -1.46 -6.58
C ALA A 125 7.29 -2.17 -7.71
N GLU A 126 7.18 -3.51 -7.79
CA GLU A 126 7.81 -4.30 -8.84
C GLU A 126 7.36 -3.86 -10.25
N ARG A 127 6.05 -3.78 -10.48
CA ARG A 127 5.48 -3.36 -11.78
C ARG A 127 5.86 -1.93 -12.17
N THR A 128 6.05 -1.07 -11.17
CA THR A 128 6.47 0.31 -11.38
C THR A 128 7.98 0.49 -11.32
N LYS A 129 8.79 -0.58 -11.24
CA LYS A 129 10.25 -0.52 -11.20
C LYS A 129 10.80 0.25 -9.98
N ARG A 130 10.13 0.15 -8.82
CA ARG A 130 10.60 0.63 -7.51
C ARG A 130 11.07 -0.55 -6.67
N ARG A 131 11.94 -0.30 -5.70
CA ARG A 131 12.38 -1.32 -4.73
C ARG A 131 11.45 -1.29 -3.53
N CYS A 132 10.80 -2.40 -3.22
CA CYS A 132 9.98 -2.50 -2.02
C CYS A 132 10.81 -2.99 -0.83
N ARG A 133 10.64 -2.36 0.33
CA ARG A 133 11.02 -2.90 1.63
C ARG A 133 9.73 -3.14 2.39
N MET A 134 9.43 -4.40 2.68
CA MET A 134 8.17 -4.80 3.28
C MET A 134 8.43 -5.50 4.61
N ILE A 135 7.57 -5.24 5.59
CA ILE A 135 7.56 -5.92 6.88
C ILE A 135 6.18 -6.54 7.05
N GLU A 136 6.16 -7.80 7.49
CA GLU A 136 4.95 -8.52 7.84
C GLU A 136 5.24 -9.35 9.10
N LEU A 137 4.29 -9.39 10.03
CA LEU A 137 4.45 -10.04 11.32
C LEU A 137 3.99 -11.51 11.28
N ASP A 138 2.93 -11.81 10.54
CA ASP A 138 2.38 -13.17 10.46
C ASP A 138 3.14 -14.02 9.43
N PRO A 139 3.83 -15.11 9.85
CA PRO A 139 4.54 -15.99 8.94
C PRO A 139 3.68 -16.54 7.80
N LYS A 140 2.38 -16.77 8.01
CA LYS A 140 1.47 -17.24 6.95
C LYS A 140 1.28 -16.20 5.85
N TYR A 141 1.23 -14.93 6.23
CA TYR A 141 1.17 -13.84 5.27
C TYR A 141 2.51 -13.62 4.59
N ILE A 142 3.64 -13.78 5.29
CA ILE A 142 4.97 -13.79 4.66
C ILE A 142 5.03 -14.84 3.53
N ASP A 143 4.62 -16.07 3.80
CA ASP A 143 4.57 -17.14 2.79
C ASP A 143 3.67 -16.78 1.61
N THR A 144 2.49 -16.22 1.90
CA THR A 144 1.54 -15.78 0.87
C THR A 144 2.14 -14.69 -0.02
N ILE A 145 2.79 -13.69 0.58
CA ILE A 145 3.47 -12.59 -0.11
C ILE A 145 4.56 -13.14 -1.03
N ILE A 146 5.43 -14.01 -0.50
CA ILE A 146 6.55 -14.57 -1.27
C ILE A 146 6.03 -15.43 -2.42
N ARG A 147 5.10 -16.35 -2.18
CA ARG A 147 4.51 -17.18 -3.24
C ARG A 147 3.88 -16.34 -4.33
N ARG A 148 3.11 -15.30 -3.95
CA ARG A 148 2.51 -14.35 -4.90
C ARG A 148 3.57 -13.61 -5.72
N PHE A 149 4.63 -13.14 -5.07
CA PHE A 149 5.77 -12.49 -5.73
C PHE A 149 6.43 -13.41 -6.76
N GLN A 150 6.80 -14.63 -6.37
CA GLN A 150 7.43 -15.60 -7.27
C GLN A 150 6.52 -15.94 -8.45
N MET A 151 5.21 -16.11 -8.21
CA MET A 151 4.24 -16.40 -9.26
C MET A 151 4.15 -15.29 -10.31
N GLN A 152 4.16 -14.03 -9.86
CA GLN A 152 4.01 -12.87 -10.72
C GLN A 152 5.29 -12.54 -11.50
N THR A 153 6.45 -12.65 -10.85
CA THR A 153 7.75 -12.22 -11.42
C THR A 153 8.53 -13.35 -12.06
N LYS A 154 8.17 -14.61 -11.77
CA LYS A 154 8.95 -15.81 -12.09
C LYS A 154 10.36 -15.81 -11.47
N THR A 155 10.61 -14.95 -10.48
CA THR A 155 11.88 -14.88 -9.75
C THR A 155 11.76 -15.67 -8.45
N LYS A 156 12.81 -16.42 -8.10
CA LYS A 156 12.88 -17.11 -6.81
C LYS A 156 13.30 -16.13 -5.71
N ALA A 157 12.56 -16.10 -4.61
CA ALA A 157 12.93 -15.34 -3.43
C ALA A 157 14.11 -16.04 -2.73
N ILE A 158 15.09 -15.24 -2.32
CA ILE A 158 16.32 -15.72 -1.68
C ILE A 158 16.39 -15.14 -0.27
N HIS A 159 16.61 -16.01 0.71
CA HIS A 159 16.82 -15.57 2.08
C HIS A 159 18.20 -14.92 2.21
N ALA A 160 18.22 -13.65 2.65
CA ALA A 160 19.41 -12.81 2.61
C ALA A 160 20.61 -13.37 3.39
N VAL A 161 20.38 -14.15 4.45
CA VAL A 161 21.47 -14.70 5.29
C VAL A 161 21.92 -16.08 4.79
N THR A 162 20.97 -17.00 4.56
CA THR A 162 21.30 -18.39 4.22
C THR A 162 21.56 -18.61 2.74
N GLN A 163 21.21 -17.63 1.89
CA GLN A 163 21.26 -17.71 0.43
C GLN A 163 20.41 -18.84 -0.17
N LYS A 164 19.60 -19.53 0.65
CA LYS A 164 18.63 -20.53 0.19
C LYS A 164 17.41 -19.85 -0.39
N THR A 165 16.82 -20.50 -1.37
CA THR A 165 15.53 -20.11 -1.94
C THR A 165 14.41 -20.33 -0.92
N PHE A 166 13.30 -19.61 -1.09
CA PHE A 166 12.10 -19.81 -0.27
C PHE A 166 11.60 -21.25 -0.32
N ASP A 167 11.62 -21.87 -1.50
CA ASP A 167 11.16 -23.26 -1.67
C ASP A 167 12.05 -24.28 -0.93
N GLU A 168 13.32 -23.98 -0.71
CA GLU A 168 14.24 -24.81 0.10
C GLU A 168 14.07 -24.62 1.61
N LEU A 169 13.40 -23.54 2.03
CA LEU A 169 13.14 -23.22 3.44
C LEU A 169 11.72 -23.58 3.87
N CYS A 170 10.78 -23.61 2.94
CA CYS A 170 9.41 -24.05 3.15
C CYS A 170 9.29 -25.58 3.07
N THR A 171 9.85 -26.25 4.07
CA THR A 171 9.61 -27.67 4.37
C THR A 171 8.67 -27.81 5.55
#